data_AF-A0A1C6LCM2-F1
#
_entry.id   AF-A0A1C6LCM2-F1
#
_cell.length_a   1.000
_cell.length_b   1.000
_cell.length_c   1.000
_cell.angle_alpha   90.00
_cell.angle_beta   90.00
_cell.angle_gamma   90.00
#
_symmetry.space_group_name_H-M   'P 1'
#
loop_
_entity.id
_entity.type
_entity.pdbx_description
1 polymer ?
#
loop_
_entity_poly.entity_id
_entity_poly.type
_entity_poly.pdbx_seq_one_letter_code
_entity_poly.pdbx_strand_id
1 'polypeptide(L)'
;MEGRNDLINDLIEDVILDVKAYLNYSDDEELPLVCKSIVQELVMIKFNKMGSEGFQSESLGGNNGVTQSFINGIPADIKSRIRNFRRLPR
;
A
#
# COMPACT_ATOMS: atom_id res chain seq x y z
N MET A 1 -7.01 15.35 -19.52
CA MET A 1 -6.05 14.51 -18.78
C MET A 1 -6.07 14.83 -17.27
N GLU A 2 -7.22 15.22 -16.72
CA GLU A 2 -7.33 15.72 -15.33
C GLU A 2 -7.52 14.54 -14.34
N GLY A 3 -8.51 13.68 -14.58
CA GLY A 3 -8.86 12.60 -13.64
C GLY A 3 -7.83 11.50 -13.39
N ARG A 4 -6.69 11.46 -14.10
CA ARG A 4 -5.59 10.53 -13.75
C ARG A 4 -4.76 11.08 -12.59
N ASN A 5 -4.58 12.40 -12.53
CA ASN A 5 -3.84 13.01 -11.44
C ASN A 5 -4.65 12.97 -10.15
N ASP A 6 -5.95 13.24 -10.22
CA ASP A 6 -6.85 13.11 -9.06
C ASP A 6 -6.82 11.69 -8.50
N LEU A 7 -6.96 10.67 -9.36
CA LEU A 7 -6.93 9.27 -8.92
C LEU A 7 -5.60 8.85 -8.28
N ILE A 8 -4.47 9.39 -8.76
CA ILE A 8 -3.16 9.15 -8.14
C ILE A 8 -3.07 9.85 -6.78
N ASN A 9 -3.62 11.07 -6.65
CA ASN A 9 -3.63 11.81 -5.40
C ASN A 9 -4.49 11.08 -4.35
N ASP A 10 -5.69 10.65 -4.70
CA ASP A 10 -6.55 9.82 -3.83
C ASP A 10 -5.82 8.56 -3.36
N LEU A 11 -5.13 7.86 -4.28
CA LEU A 11 -4.33 6.68 -3.93
C LEU A 11 -3.17 7.00 -2.99
N ILE A 12 -2.52 8.15 -3.16
CA ILE A 12 -1.45 8.60 -2.26
C ILE A 12 -2.01 8.83 -0.86
N GLU A 13 -3.14 9.52 -0.75
CA GLU A 13 -3.79 9.79 0.54
C GLU A 13 -4.20 8.50 1.26
N ASP A 14 -4.85 7.57 0.55
CA ASP A 14 -5.21 6.26 1.08
C ASP A 14 -3.99 5.49 1.61
N VAL A 15 -2.91 5.46 0.82
CA VAL A 15 -1.68 4.76 1.21
C VAL A 15 -1.03 5.42 2.43
N ILE A 16 -1.06 6.75 2.52
CA ILE A 16 -0.54 7.46 3.69
C ILE A 16 -1.33 7.07 4.94
N LEU A 17 -2.67 7.06 4.87
CA LEU A 17 -3.53 6.65 5.98
C LEU A 17 -3.26 5.19 6.40
N ASP A 18 -3.15 4.28 5.43
CA ASP A 18 -2.80 2.87 5.68
C ASP A 18 -1.46 2.74 6.43
N VAL A 19 -0.45 3.50 6.00
CA VAL A 19 0.90 3.48 6.62
C VAL A 19 0.87 4.11 8.01
N LYS A 20 0.15 5.22 8.21
CA LYS A 20 -0.01 5.86 9.52
C LYS A 20 -0.68 4.92 10.51
N ALA A 21 -1.80 4.31 10.12
CA ALA A 21 -2.50 3.32 10.92
C ALA A 21 -1.60 2.13 11.30
N TYR A 22 -0.82 1.61 10.34
CA TYR A 22 0.11 0.51 10.61
C TYR A 22 1.24 0.90 11.58
N LEU A 23 1.79 2.11 11.42
CA LEU A 23 2.90 2.62 12.22
C LEU A 23 2.48 3.27 13.54
N ASN A 24 1.17 3.36 13.81
CA ASN A 24 0.60 4.03 14.98
C ASN A 24 0.96 5.52 15.03
N TYR A 25 0.81 6.21 13.91
CA TYR A 25 0.85 7.67 13.79
C TYR A 25 -0.59 8.20 13.75
N SER A 26 -0.79 9.37 14.34
CA SER A 26 -2.07 10.09 14.29
C SER A 26 -2.28 10.70 12.90
N ASP A 27 -3.53 10.97 12.51
CA ASP A 27 -3.85 11.51 11.18
C ASP A 27 -3.23 12.89 10.92
N ASP A 28 -3.01 13.67 11.97
CA ASP A 28 -2.33 14.98 11.97
C ASP A 28 -0.80 14.88 11.96
N GLU A 29 -0.22 13.71 12.21
CA GLU A 29 1.23 13.53 12.28
C GLU A 29 1.83 13.25 10.89
N GLU A 30 2.95 13.89 10.57
CA GLU A 30 3.69 13.60 9.34
C GLU A 30 4.49 12.30 9.46
N LEU A 31 4.45 11.49 8.41
CA LEU A 31 5.30 10.30 8.30
C LEU A 31 6.77 10.73 8.13
N PRO A 32 7.73 9.98 8.70
CA PRO A 32 9.15 10.22 8.44
C PRO A 32 9.47 10.24 6.94
N LEU A 33 10.40 11.10 6.51
CA LEU A 33 10.79 11.21 5.09
C LEU A 33 11.25 9.87 4.48
N VAL A 34 11.83 8.99 5.29
CA VAL A 34 12.22 7.63 4.88
C VAL A 34 11.02 6.76 4.46
N CYS A 35 9.81 7.05 4.93
CA CYS A 35 8.59 6.38 4.51
C CYS A 35 8.08 6.86 3.14
N LYS A 36 8.60 7.96 2.58
CA LYS A 36 8.16 8.48 1.29
C LYS A 36 8.36 7.48 0.15
N SER A 37 9.51 6.83 0.11
CA SER A 37 9.80 5.79 -0.90
C SER A 37 8.87 4.57 -0.75
N ILE A 38 8.50 4.25 0.49
CA ILE A 38 7.56 3.16 0.79
C ILE A 38 6.14 3.50 0.32
N VAL A 39 5.69 4.73 0.57
CA VAL A 39 4.39 5.23 0.08
C VAL A 39 4.35 5.18 -1.45
N GLN A 40 5.41 5.62 -2.13
CA GLN A 40 5.48 5.54 -3.60
C GLN A 40 5.39 4.09 -4.12
N GLU A 41 6.11 3.16 -3.49
CA GLU A 41 6.07 1.73 -3.84
C GLU A 41 4.66 1.15 -3.66
N LEU A 42 3.99 1.48 -2.55
CA LEU A 42 2.62 1.06 -2.24
C LEU A 42 1.59 1.64 -3.22
N VAL A 43 1.73 2.91 -3.60
CA VAL A 43 0.86 3.56 -4.60
C VAL A 43 0.99 2.86 -5.94
N MET A 44 2.22 2.55 -6.38
CA MET A 44 2.44 1.80 -7.63
C MET A 44 1.82 0.41 -7.58
N ILE A 45 1.91 -0.29 -6.45
CA ILE A 45 1.26 -1.60 -6.27
C ILE A 45 -0.27 -1.48 -6.37
N LYS A 46 -0.88 -0.51 -5.69
CA LYS A 46 -2.34 -0.28 -5.75
C LYS A 46 -2.79 0.12 -7.17
N PHE A 47 -2.06 1.04 -7.81
CA PHE A 47 -2.35 1.50 -9.16
C PHE A 47 -2.27 0.36 -10.19
N ASN A 48 -1.23 -0.46 -10.13
CA ASN A 48 -1.08 -1.62 -11.02
C ASN A 48 -2.19 -2.66 -10.81
N LYS A 49 -2.67 -2.83 -9.56
CA LYS A 49 -3.81 -3.71 -9.27
C LYS A 49 -5.12 -3.19 -9.86
N MET A 50 -5.44 -1.90 -9.68
CA MET A 50 -6.63 -1.30 -10.28
C MET A 50 -6.67 -1.49 -11.81
N GLY A 51 -5.51 -1.43 -12.48
CA GLY A 51 -5.43 -1.75 -13.91
C GLY A 51 -5.49 -3.24 -14.24
N SER A 52 -5.13 -4.13 -13.30
CA SER A 52 -5.05 -5.58 -13.47
C SER A 52 -6.33 -6.33 -13.10
N GLU A 53 -7.29 -5.72 -12.39
CA GLU A 53 -8.57 -6.34 -12.03
C GLU A 53 -9.42 -6.72 -13.26
N GLY A 54 -9.17 -6.10 -14.43
CA GLY A 54 -9.73 -6.53 -15.72
C GLY A 54 -9.03 -7.74 -16.36
N PHE A 55 -7.80 -8.07 -15.94
CA PHE A 55 -6.98 -9.16 -16.50
C PHE A 55 -6.91 -10.41 -15.62
N GLN A 56 -7.18 -10.31 -14.31
CA GLN A 56 -7.06 -11.45 -13.38
C GLN A 56 -8.27 -12.39 -13.35
N SER A 57 -9.25 -12.22 -14.24
CA SER A 57 -10.38 -13.15 -14.38
C SER A 57 -9.98 -14.53 -14.95
N GLU A 58 -8.73 -14.75 -15.39
CA GLU A 58 -8.35 -15.97 -16.13
C GLU A 58 -7.16 -16.78 -15.56
N SER A 59 -6.56 -16.42 -14.42
CA SER A 59 -5.35 -17.14 -13.90
C SER A 59 -5.43 -17.61 -12.44
N LEU A 60 -6.60 -18.03 -11.97
CA LEU A 60 -6.73 -18.79 -10.71
C LEU A 60 -7.03 -20.28 -11.00
N GLY A 61 -6.19 -20.91 -11.80
CA GLY A 61 -6.18 -22.35 -12.02
C GLY A 61 -4.75 -22.85 -12.11
N GLY A 62 -4.16 -23.31 -11.00
CA GLY A 62 -2.82 -23.89 -11.04
C GLY A 62 -2.04 -23.83 -9.74
N ASN A 63 -2.37 -24.75 -8.83
CA ASN A 63 -1.46 -25.47 -7.95
C ASN A 63 0.01 -24.97 -7.86
N ASN A 64 0.28 -23.98 -7.02
CA ASN A 64 1.45 -23.87 -6.12
C ASN A 64 1.60 -22.45 -5.53
N GLY A 65 1.01 -22.26 -4.34
CA GLY A 65 1.85 -21.91 -3.20
C GLY A 65 2.40 -20.49 -3.08
N VAL A 66 1.84 -19.50 -3.77
CA VAL A 66 1.95 -18.10 -3.32
C VAL A 66 0.57 -17.47 -3.43
N THR A 67 -0.35 -17.91 -2.57
CA THR A 67 -1.39 -17.02 -2.05
C THR A 67 -0.65 -15.91 -1.31
N GLN A 68 -0.12 -14.95 -2.06
CA GLN A 68 0.18 -13.63 -1.57
C GLN A 68 -1.18 -13.01 -1.25
N SER A 69 -1.72 -13.43 -0.09
CA SER A 69 -2.93 -12.94 0.51
C SER A 69 -2.69 -11.48 0.88
N PHE A 70 -2.72 -10.62 -0.13
CA PHE A 70 -2.86 -9.18 -0.04
C PHE A 70 -4.32 -8.78 0.19
N ILE A 71 -5.04 -9.64 0.90
CA ILE A 71 -6.44 -9.45 1.27
C ILE A 71 -6.51 -8.39 2.40
N ASN A 72 -5.37 -7.98 2.99
CA ASN A 72 -5.29 -7.07 4.15
C ASN A 72 -4.10 -6.07 4.06
N GLY A 73 -4.14 -5.15 3.09
CA GLY A 73 -3.26 -3.95 3.08
C GLY A 73 -1.78 -4.18 2.70
N ILE A 74 -0.87 -3.50 3.41
CA ILE A 74 0.57 -3.37 3.11
C ILE A 74 1.28 -4.75 2.96
N PRO A 75 2.14 -4.96 1.94
CA PRO A 75 2.96 -6.18 1.75
C PRO A 75 3.77 -6.60 2.96
N ALA A 76 3.97 -7.92 3.12
CA ALA A 76 4.81 -8.47 4.19
C ALA A 76 6.26 -7.97 4.14
N ASP A 77 6.84 -7.85 2.92
CA ASP A 77 8.18 -7.30 2.73
C ASP A 77 8.28 -5.84 3.19
N ILE A 78 7.34 -5.01 2.70
CA ILE A 78 7.23 -3.60 3.10
C ILE A 78 7.00 -3.46 4.61
N LYS A 79 6.09 -4.27 5.18
CA LYS A 79 5.81 -4.33 6.62
C LYS A 79 7.08 -4.57 7.43
N SER A 80 7.96 -5.46 6.96
CA SER A 80 9.26 -5.73 7.59
C SER A 80 10.18 -4.50 7.56
N ARG A 81 10.27 -3.82 6.41
CA ARG A 81 11.10 -2.63 6.21
C ARG A 81 10.65 -1.45 7.09
N ILE A 82 9.35 -1.24 7.24
CA ILE A 82 8.82 -0.09 8.00
C ILE A 82 8.57 -0.36 9.48
N ARG A 83 8.67 -1.62 9.92
CA ARG A 83 8.38 -2.03 11.30
C ARG A 83 9.15 -1.22 12.35
N ASN A 84 10.39 -0.84 12.05
CA ASN A 84 11.25 -0.08 12.94
C ASN A 84 10.78 1.37 13.18
N PHE A 85 9.90 1.90 12.33
CA PHE A 85 9.34 3.24 12.49
C PHE A 85 8.04 3.25 13.30
N ARG A 86 7.53 2.07 13.69
CA ARG A 86 6.28 1.94 14.44
C ARG A 86 6.45 2.54 15.83
N ARG A 87 5.52 3.42 16.21
CA ARG A 87 5.50 4.02 17.54
C ARG A 87 4.83 3.08 18.53
N LEU A 88 5.25 3.18 19.79
CA LEU A 88 4.57 2.48 20.88
C LEU A 88 3.13 3.02 20.97
N PRO A 89 2.12 2.14 21.07
CA PRO A 89 0.77 2.57 21.37
C PRO A 89 0.80 3.32 22.71
N ARG A 90 0.23 4.53 22.72
CA ARG A 90 0.09 5.35 23.92
C ARG A 90 -1.12 4.91 24.73
#